data_AF-B3T1W2-F1
#
_entry.id   AF-B3T1W2-F1
#
_cell.length_a   1.000
_cell.length_b   1.000
_cell.length_c   1.000
_cell.angle_alpha   90.00
_cell.angle_beta   90.00
_cell.angle_gamma   90.00
#
_symmetry.space_group_name_H-M   'P 1'
#
loop_
_entity.id
_entity.type
_entity.pdbx_description
1 polymer ?
#
loop_
_entity_poly.entity_id
_entity_poly.type
_entity_poly.pdbx_seq_one_letter_code
_entity_poly.pdbx_strand_id
1 'polypeptide(L)' 'MKTFEKQFNIKTKLETLDHYIRSILKKHDPDDEIEVHVQEFDGKQIVNVKILDRVIN' A
#
# COMPACT_ATOMS: atom_id res chain seq x y z
N MET A 1 10.64 4.52 8.64
CA MET A 1 10.14 4.04 7.33
C MET A 1 9.73 2.58 7.44
N LYS A 2 8.48 2.26 7.08
CA LYS A 2 7.97 0.90 6.97
C LYS A 2 7.48 0.66 5.54
N THR A 3 7.68 -0.54 5.02
CA THR A 3 7.28 -0.88 3.65
C THR A 3 6.47 -2.17 3.63
N PHE A 4 5.34 -2.15 2.94
CA PHE A 4 4.46 -3.28 2.76
C PHE A 4 4.35 -3.59 1.27
N GLU A 5 4.86 -4.75 0.87
CA GLU A 5 4.68 -5.26 -0.48
C GLU A 5 3.62 -6.36 -0.47
N LYS A 6 2.71 -6.30 -1.45
CA LYS A 6 1.80 -7.40 -1.72
C LYS A 6 1.55 -7.58 -3.20
N GLN A 7 1.65 -8.82 -3.63
CA GLN A 7 1.33 -9.24 -4.99
C GLN A 7 -0.15 -9.63 -5.06
N PHE A 8 -0.83 -9.09 -6.05
CA PHE A 8 -2.19 -9.37 -6.41
C PHE A 8 -2.23 -9.94 -7.83
N ASN A 9 -3.28 -10.71 -8.10
CA ASN A 9 -3.55 -11.13 -9.46
C ASN A 9 -4.13 -9.93 -10.22
N ILE A 10 -3.86 -9.75 -11.52
CA ILE A 10 -4.46 -8.65 -12.29
C ILE A 10 -6.00 -8.73 -12.36
N LYS A 11 -6.56 -9.92 -12.07
CA LYS A 11 -8.01 -10.13 -11.93
C LYS A 11 -8.55 -9.73 -10.54
N THR A 12 -7.70 -9.30 -9.62
CA THR A 12 -8.12 -8.86 -8.28
C THR A 12 -8.96 -7.59 -8.41
N LYS A 13 -10.08 -7.55 -7.69
CA LYS A 13 -10.97 -6.38 -7.68
C LYS A 13 -10.27 -5.19 -7.03
N LEU A 14 -10.56 -3.99 -7.55
CA LEU A 14 -10.16 -2.72 -6.95
C LEU A 14 -10.60 -2.59 -5.48
N GLU A 15 -11.75 -3.16 -5.12
CA GLU A 15 -12.24 -3.19 -3.74
C GLU A 15 -11.28 -3.94 -2.80
N THR A 16 -10.63 -5.01 -3.26
CA THR A 16 -9.65 -5.76 -2.45
C THR A 16 -8.36 -4.96 -2.26
N LEU A 17 -7.96 -4.20 -3.29
CA LEU A 17 -6.81 -3.30 -3.23
C LEU A 17 -7.07 -2.14 -2.26
N ASP A 18 -8.22 -1.48 -2.37
CA ASP A 18 -8.67 -0.42 -1.46
C ASP A 18 -8.76 -0.92 -0.02
N HIS A 19 -9.36 -2.10 0.20
CA HIS A 19 -9.44 -2.69 1.53
C HIS A 19 -8.06 -2.99 2.12
N TYR A 20 -7.12 -3.48 1.30
CA TYR A 20 -5.74 -3.75 1.73
C TYR A 20 -5.03 -2.46 2.14
N ILE A 21 -5.09 -1.42 1.31
CA ILE A 21 -4.48 -0.11 1.61
C ILE A 21 -5.12 0.46 2.88
N ARG A 22 -6.45 0.52 2.98
CA ARG A 22 -7.15 1.01 4.18
C ARG A 22 -6.81 0.23 5.44
N SER A 23 -6.63 -1.08 5.34
CA SER A 23 -6.22 -1.92 6.48
C SER A 23 -4.83 -1.58 6.98
N ILE A 24 -3.93 -1.19 6.07
CA ILE A 24 -2.61 -0.67 6.42
C ILE A 24 -2.77 0.71 7.05
N LEU A 25 -3.45 1.64 6.39
CA LEU A 25 -3.67 3.00 6.88
C LEU A 25 -4.29 3.04 8.28
N LYS A 26 -5.27 2.17 8.57
CA LYS A 26 -5.94 2.12 9.87
C LYS A 26 -4.99 1.72 11.03
N LYS A 27 -3.87 1.06 10.75
CA LYS A 27 -2.86 0.68 11.75
C LYS A 27 -1.80 1.76 11.96
N HIS A 28 -1.86 2.83 11.19
CA HIS A 28 -0.87 3.90 11.14
C HIS A 28 -1.53 5.24 11.46
N ASP A 29 -0.73 6.22 11.83
CA ASP A 29 -1.23 7.54 12.15
C ASP A 29 -1.69 8.25 10.87
N PRO A 30 -2.79 9.02 10.91
CA PRO A 30 -3.26 9.77 9.74
C PRO A 30 -2.26 10.86 9.30
N ASP A 31 -1.34 11.22 10.18
CA ASP A 31 -0.25 12.16 9.95
C ASP A 31 0.98 11.50 9.28
N ASP A 32 1.01 10.18 9.14
CA ASP A 32 2.08 9.48 8.41
C ASP A 32 1.94 9.73 6.91
N GLU A 33 3.07 9.97 6.24
CA GLU A 33 3.08 10.09 4.78
C GLU A 33 3.05 8.69 4.16
N ILE A 34 2.10 8.45 3.24
CA ILE A 34 1.92 7.15 2.59
C ILE A 34 2.19 7.28 1.10
N GLU A 35 3.17 6.54 0.60
CA GLU A 35 3.42 6.37 -0.82
C GLU A 35 2.88 5.01 -1.29
N VAL A 36 1.97 5.02 -2.27
CA VAL A 36 1.44 3.79 -2.87
C VAL A 36 1.95 3.68 -4.30
N HIS A 37 2.78 2.68 -4.55
CA HIS A 37 3.26 2.30 -5.87
C HIS A 37 2.55 1.04 -6.34
N VAL A 38 1.83 1.14 -7.45
CA VAL A 38 1.24 -0.03 -8.13
C VAL A 38 2.03 -0.28 -9.40
N GLN A 39 2.59 -1.47 -9.52
CA GLN A 39 3.32 -1.93 -10.69
C GLN A 39 2.60 -3.13 -11.30
N GLU A 40 2.53 -3.19 -12.61
CA GLU A 40 1.97 -4.33 -13.34
C GLU A 40 3.09 -5.11 -14.00
N PHE A 41 3.22 -6.39 -13.67
CA PHE A 41 4.27 -7.25 -14.21
C PHE A 41 3.72 -8.66 -14.45
N ASP A 42 3.87 -9.17 -15.68
CA ASP A 42 3.53 -10.55 -16.07
C ASP A 42 2.10 -10.99 -15.65
N GLY A 43 1.11 -10.11 -15.85
CA GLY A 43 -0.28 -10.37 -15.45
C GLY A 43 -0.53 -10.37 -13.93
N LYS A 44 0.40 -9.83 -13.15
CA LYS A 44 0.27 -9.60 -11.71
C LYS A 44 0.36 -8.11 -11.42
N GLN A 45 -0.34 -7.68 -10.37
CA GLN A 45 -0.26 -6.33 -9.81
C GLN A 45 0.52 -6.37 -8.51
N ILE A 46 1.66 -5.70 -8.47
CA ILE A 46 2.50 -5.58 -7.28
C ILE A 46 2.20 -4.23 -6.66
N VAL A 47 1.62 -4.25 -5.46
CA VAL A 47 1.32 -3.05 -4.69
C VAL A 47 2.37 -2.91 -3.60
N ASN A 48 3.09 -1.81 -3.65
CA ASN A 48 4.08 -1.39 -2.68
C ASN A 48 3.55 -0.17 -1.94
N VAL A 49 3.28 -0.32 -0.65
CA VAL A 49 2.86 0.77 0.25
C VAL A 49 4.02 1.10 1.15
N LYS A 50 4.59 2.30 1.01
CA LYS A 50 5.60 2.83 1.94
C LYS A 50 4.92 3.80 2.90
N ILE A 51 5.27 3.68 4.17
CA ILE A 51 4.81 4.57 5.23
C ILE A 51 6.04 5.24 5.81
N LEU A 52 6.04 6.55 5.67
CA LEU A 52 7.05 7.47 6.17
C LEU A 52 6.49 8.07 7.44
N ASP A 53 6.98 7.53 8.55
CA ASP A 53 6.70 8.04 9.90
C ASP A 53 7.06 9.52 9.96
N ARG A 54 6.13 10.36 10.42
CA ARG A 54 6.37 11.81 10.53
C ARG A 54 7.51 12.04 11.50
N VAL A 55 8.68 12.42 10.98
CA VAL A 55 9.80 12.86 11.82
C VAL A 55 9.38 14.18 12.46
N ILE A 56 8.94 14.12 13.72
CA ILE A 56 8.75 15.30 14.56
C ILE A 56 10.17 15.80 14.85
N ASN A 57 10.56 16.89 14.20
CA ASN A 57 11.82 17.60 14.43
C ASN A 57 11.68 18.55 15.61
#